data_AF-A0A0X3P860-F1
#
_entry.id   AF-A0A0X3P860-F1
#
_cell.length_a   1.000
_cell.length_b   1.000
_cell.length_c   1.000
_cell.angle_alpha   90.00
_cell.angle_beta   90.00
_cell.angle_gamma   90.00
#
_symmetry.space_group_name_H-M   'P 1'
#
loop_
_entity.id
_entity.type
_entity.pdbx_description
1 polymer ?
#
loop_
_entity_poly.entity_id
_entity_poly.type
_entity_poly.pdbx_seq_one_letter_code
_entity_poly.pdbx_strand_id
1 'polypeptide(L)'
;MSSTKIIEPPFYEMVGMFFDEALPHVEKKLIEELPWRGNVTEKASYVKGVLSTIKPCDNVFEFSFPIKLDNGSYEIFQGWRAQHSHHITPCKGGIRFAPDVDRGEVMALASLMTYKCSLVDAPFGGGKAALKIDTRKYSVGELERITRRFALELCKKNFIGPSIDVPAPDVGTGEREMAWIADTYANTTGYGDLNALGCVTGKPIAQGGVEGRTEATGKGVYFGIRAFVESEKNCRACGLSSTGIKGKSCIVQGFGNVGTYSSIFLHEAGAKIIGIIEIDCGLYKKDGIDIPALIKYRQDKGTIKGFPGAQDFDRVELMYEECDILLLAALQRV
;
A
#
# COMPACT_ATOMS: atom_id res chain seq x y z
N MET A 1 -29.16 20.05 -12.14
CA MET A 1 -28.45 19.27 -13.17
C MET A 1 -28.37 17.85 -12.68
N SER A 2 -28.92 16.90 -13.45
CA SER A 2 -28.86 15.46 -13.17
C SER A 2 -27.40 15.06 -12.97
N SER A 3 -27.00 14.77 -11.73
CA SER A 3 -25.69 14.16 -11.46
C SER A 3 -25.73 12.78 -12.09
N THR A 4 -25.15 12.62 -13.28
CA THR A 4 -24.77 11.31 -13.81
C THR A 4 -23.87 10.70 -12.74
N LYS A 5 -24.44 9.83 -11.91
CA LYS A 5 -23.71 9.20 -10.81
C LYS A 5 -22.63 8.37 -11.50
N ILE A 6 -21.38 8.82 -11.44
CA ILE A 6 -20.26 8.08 -12.04
C ILE A 6 -20.27 6.72 -11.35
N ILE A 7 -20.59 5.68 -12.10
CA ILE A 7 -20.56 4.30 -11.61
C ILE A 7 -19.11 3.86 -11.77
N GLU A 8 -18.35 4.01 -10.70
CA GLU A 8 -16.99 3.49 -10.67
C GLU A 8 -16.99 1.96 -10.64
N PRO A 9 -16.16 1.30 -11.46
CA PRO A 9 -16.06 -0.14 -11.46
C PRO A 9 -15.51 -0.66 -10.11
N PRO A 10 -15.77 -1.93 -9.76
CA PRO A 10 -15.08 -2.61 -8.68
C PRO A 10 -13.56 -2.45 -8.80
N PHE A 11 -12.86 -2.34 -7.67
CA PHE A 11 -11.44 -1.97 -7.68
C PHE A 11 -10.58 -2.96 -8.50
N TYR A 12 -10.87 -4.26 -8.41
CA TYR A 12 -10.17 -5.29 -9.19
C TYR A 12 -10.39 -5.11 -10.70
N GLU A 13 -11.60 -4.76 -11.12
CA GLU A 13 -11.90 -4.48 -12.52
C GLU A 13 -11.17 -3.22 -12.99
N MET A 14 -11.14 -2.16 -12.17
CA MET A 14 -10.38 -0.95 -12.47
C MET A 14 -8.90 -1.24 -12.72
N VAL A 15 -8.26 -2.04 -11.86
CA VAL A 15 -6.86 -2.44 -12.07
C VAL A 15 -6.71 -3.31 -13.33
N GLY A 16 -7.68 -4.17 -13.60
CA GLY A 16 -7.76 -4.94 -14.84
C GLY A 16 -7.84 -4.06 -16.09
N MET A 17 -8.54 -2.93 -16.04
CA MET A 17 -8.60 -1.96 -17.13
C MET A 17 -7.24 -1.30 -17.38
N PHE A 18 -6.47 -0.97 -16.35
CA PHE A 18 -5.11 -0.44 -16.53
C PHE A 18 -4.18 -1.47 -17.19
N PHE A 19 -4.34 -2.74 -16.84
CA PHE A 19 -3.61 -3.82 -17.51
C PHE A 19 -4.00 -3.92 -18.98
N ASP A 20 -5.31 -3.88 -19.29
CA ASP A 20 -5.81 -3.96 -20.66
C ASP A 20 -5.35 -2.78 -21.52
N GLU A 21 -5.31 -1.57 -20.96
CA GLU A 21 -4.81 -0.37 -21.65
C GLU A 21 -3.32 -0.49 -22.00
N ALA A 22 -2.53 -1.19 -21.17
CA ALA A 22 -1.11 -1.43 -21.44
C ALA A 22 -0.88 -2.49 -22.53
N LEU A 23 -1.79 -3.45 -22.70
CA LEU A 23 -1.59 -4.61 -23.58
C LEU A 23 -1.18 -4.26 -25.01
N PRO A 24 -1.85 -3.32 -25.74
CA PRO A 24 -1.49 -3.00 -27.12
C PRO A 24 -0.06 -2.48 -27.26
N HIS A 25 0.46 -1.79 -26.24
CA HIS A 25 1.82 -1.24 -26.24
C HIS A 25 2.89 -2.31 -26.07
N VAL A 26 2.59 -3.38 -25.32
CA VAL A 26 3.55 -4.43 -24.99
C VAL A 26 3.44 -5.61 -25.95
N GLU A 27 2.22 -5.98 -26.36
CA GLU A 27 1.96 -7.12 -27.26
C GLU A 27 2.71 -6.98 -28.58
N LYS A 28 2.63 -5.80 -29.22
CA LYS A 28 3.34 -5.53 -30.47
C LYS A 28 4.85 -5.74 -30.32
N LYS A 29 5.44 -5.17 -29.26
CA LYS A 29 6.87 -5.26 -28.99
C LYS A 29 7.29 -6.73 -28.75
N LEU A 30 6.51 -7.49 -27.98
CA LEU A 30 6.79 -8.90 -27.72
C LEU A 30 6.69 -9.77 -28.98
N ILE A 31 5.69 -9.51 -29.84
CA ILE A 31 5.55 -10.21 -31.13
C ILE A 31 6.72 -9.88 -32.07
N GLU A 32 7.31 -8.69 -31.99
CA GLU A 32 8.48 -8.33 -32.79
C GLU A 32 9.76 -8.96 -32.21
N GLU A 33 10.01 -8.80 -30.92
CA GLU A 33 11.31 -9.09 -30.30
C GLU A 33 11.49 -10.52 -29.78
N LEU A 34 10.41 -11.22 -29.39
CA LEU A 34 10.53 -12.54 -28.75
C LEU A 34 11.12 -13.58 -29.73
N PRO A 35 12.25 -14.25 -29.44
CA PRO A 35 12.74 -15.31 -30.30
C PRO A 35 11.71 -16.44 -30.41
N TRP A 36 11.36 -16.85 -31.63
CA TRP A 36 10.31 -17.84 -31.86
C TRP A 36 10.71 -18.84 -32.96
N ARG A 37 10.49 -20.12 -32.70
CA ARG A 37 10.66 -21.21 -33.68
C ARG A 37 9.27 -21.75 -34.01
N GLY A 38 8.68 -21.22 -35.09
CA GLY A 38 7.31 -21.53 -35.50
C GLY A 38 6.76 -20.44 -36.42
N ASN A 39 5.48 -20.51 -36.77
CA ASN A 39 4.88 -19.46 -37.59
C ASN A 39 4.48 -18.22 -36.77
N VAL A 40 4.29 -17.09 -37.46
CA VAL A 40 3.99 -15.79 -36.82
C VAL A 40 2.64 -15.80 -36.10
N THR A 41 1.65 -16.53 -36.63
CA THR A 41 0.32 -16.64 -36.02
C THR A 41 0.37 -17.39 -34.69
N GLU A 42 1.17 -18.45 -34.60
CA GLU A 42 1.44 -19.18 -33.35
C GLU A 42 2.15 -18.29 -32.33
N LYS A 43 3.15 -17.49 -32.77
CA LYS A 43 3.83 -16.53 -31.90
C LYS A 43 2.85 -15.53 -31.30
N ALA A 44 1.99 -14.93 -32.12
CA ALA A 44 1.00 -13.97 -31.66
C ALA A 44 0.01 -14.62 -30.68
N SER A 45 -0.45 -15.83 -30.98
CA SER A 45 -1.35 -16.59 -30.09
C SER A 45 -0.68 -16.94 -28.76
N TYR A 46 0.60 -17.32 -28.78
CA TYR A 46 1.40 -17.60 -27.59
C TYR A 46 1.58 -16.34 -26.73
N VAL A 47 2.00 -15.21 -27.32
CA VAL A 47 2.16 -13.94 -26.60
C VAL A 47 0.86 -13.52 -25.95
N LYS A 48 -0.26 -13.56 -26.69
CA LYS A 48 -1.57 -13.24 -26.15
C LYS A 48 -2.00 -14.18 -25.04
N GLY A 49 -1.71 -15.48 -25.18
CA GLY A 49 -1.96 -16.49 -24.16
C GLY A 49 -1.22 -16.17 -22.86
N VAL A 50 0.10 -15.93 -22.93
CA VAL A 50 0.95 -15.58 -21.78
C VAL A 50 0.49 -14.28 -21.12
N LEU A 51 0.22 -13.23 -21.90
CA LEU A 51 -0.26 -11.97 -21.34
C LEU A 51 -1.60 -12.15 -20.62
N SER A 52 -2.48 -13.00 -21.13
CA SER A 52 -3.77 -13.31 -20.51
C SER A 52 -3.64 -14.05 -19.18
N THR A 53 -2.55 -14.82 -18.96
CA THR A 53 -2.32 -15.50 -17.68
C THR A 53 -1.78 -14.55 -16.59
N ILE A 54 -1.25 -13.38 -16.95
CA ILE A 54 -0.70 -12.42 -15.98
C ILE A 54 -1.81 -11.65 -15.24
N LYS A 55 -2.97 -11.47 -15.87
CA LYS A 55 -4.06 -10.63 -15.35
C LYS A 55 -4.78 -11.21 -14.10
N PRO A 56 -5.20 -12.49 -14.09
CA PRO A 56 -5.89 -13.04 -12.93
C PRO A 56 -4.95 -13.29 -11.75
N CYS A 57 -5.46 -13.22 -10.52
CA CYS A 57 -4.73 -13.77 -9.38
C CYS A 57 -4.68 -15.29 -9.43
N ASP A 58 -3.49 -15.88 -9.28
CA ASP A 58 -3.29 -17.33 -9.22
C ASP A 58 -4.10 -17.98 -8.08
N ASN A 59 -3.98 -17.43 -6.86
CA ASN A 59 -4.63 -17.99 -5.67
C ASN A 59 -5.33 -16.90 -4.85
N VAL A 60 -6.53 -17.21 -4.37
CA VAL A 60 -7.24 -16.37 -3.38
C VAL A 60 -7.77 -17.27 -2.27
N PHE A 61 -7.26 -17.08 -1.06
CA PHE A 61 -7.69 -17.79 0.13
C PHE A 61 -8.59 -16.89 0.97
N GLU A 62 -9.84 -17.29 1.13
CA GLU A 62 -10.83 -16.67 2.01
C GLU A 62 -11.09 -17.59 3.20
N PHE A 63 -11.16 -17.02 4.40
CA PHE A 63 -11.35 -17.81 5.62
C PHE A 63 -12.05 -17.01 6.72
N SER A 64 -12.55 -17.75 7.70
CA SER A 64 -13.15 -17.19 8.91
C SER A 64 -12.68 -17.97 10.13
N PHE A 65 -12.49 -17.26 11.24
CA PHE A 65 -12.05 -17.88 12.50
C PHE A 65 -12.69 -17.20 13.72
N PRO A 66 -13.04 -17.97 14.76
CA PRO A 66 -13.58 -17.41 15.99
C PRO A 66 -12.47 -16.97 16.96
N ILE A 67 -12.71 -15.89 17.70
CA ILE A 67 -11.88 -15.47 18.84
C ILE A 67 -12.78 -15.20 20.05
N LYS A 68 -12.33 -15.63 21.23
CA LYS A 68 -12.91 -15.22 22.51
C LYS A 68 -12.38 -13.84 22.89
N LEU A 69 -13.29 -12.88 23.06
CA LEU A 69 -13.02 -11.51 23.49
C LEU A 69 -12.81 -11.45 25.00
N ASP A 70 -12.28 -10.32 25.49
CA ASP A 70 -11.95 -10.11 26.91
C ASP A 70 -13.21 -10.13 27.79
N ASN A 71 -14.36 -9.69 27.25
CA ASN A 71 -15.67 -9.77 27.91
C ASN A 71 -16.26 -11.21 27.95
N GLY A 72 -15.56 -12.19 27.38
CA GLY A 72 -15.98 -13.59 27.33
C GLY A 72 -16.86 -13.98 26.13
N SER A 73 -17.36 -13.03 25.33
CA SER A 73 -18.11 -13.34 24.12
C SER A 73 -17.20 -13.87 23.00
N TYR A 74 -17.79 -14.51 22.00
CA TYR A 74 -17.09 -14.96 20.81
C TYR A 74 -17.49 -14.12 19.61
N GLU A 75 -16.51 -13.75 18.80
CA GLU A 75 -16.70 -13.05 17.53
C GLU A 75 -16.00 -13.82 16.40
N ILE A 76 -16.61 -13.81 15.22
CA ILE A 76 -16.05 -14.45 14.02
C ILE A 76 -15.44 -13.36 13.14
N PHE A 77 -14.17 -13.54 12.82
CA PHE A 77 -13.42 -12.64 11.95
C PHE A 77 -13.29 -13.25 10.56
N GLN A 78 -13.50 -12.45 9.52
CA GLN A 78 -13.37 -12.84 8.12
C GLN A 78 -12.13 -12.19 7.50
N GLY A 79 -11.31 -12.98 6.83
CA GLY A 79 -10.07 -12.53 6.21
C GLY A 79 -9.81 -13.16 4.85
N TRP A 80 -8.88 -12.54 4.12
CA TRP A 80 -8.45 -12.96 2.80
C TRP A 80 -6.92 -12.84 2.65
N ARG A 81 -6.33 -13.68 1.81
CA ARG A 81 -5.01 -13.47 1.20
C ARG A 81 -5.09 -13.84 -0.29
N ALA A 82 -4.76 -12.90 -1.16
CA ALA A 82 -4.54 -13.17 -2.57
C ALA A 82 -3.04 -13.23 -2.88
N GLN A 83 -2.64 -14.20 -3.69
CA GLN A 83 -1.35 -14.29 -4.35
C GLN A 83 -1.62 -14.11 -5.84
N HIS A 84 -1.18 -12.98 -6.38
CA HIS A 84 -1.47 -12.63 -7.75
C HIS A 84 -0.66 -13.45 -8.74
N SER A 85 0.66 -13.59 -8.51
CA SER A 85 1.55 -14.27 -9.44
C SER A 85 2.69 -14.95 -8.72
N HIS A 86 3.02 -16.16 -9.13
CA HIS A 86 4.19 -16.94 -8.67
C HIS A 86 5.35 -16.96 -9.67
N HIS A 87 5.36 -16.07 -10.67
CA HIS A 87 6.45 -16.02 -11.65
C HIS A 87 7.83 -15.83 -11.00
N ILE A 88 7.87 -15.21 -9.81
CA ILE A 88 9.00 -15.18 -8.88
C ILE A 88 8.46 -15.48 -7.48
N THR A 89 9.17 -16.30 -6.73
CA THR A 89 8.88 -16.60 -5.32
C THR A 89 9.93 -15.96 -4.40
N PRO A 90 9.55 -15.50 -3.20
CA PRO A 90 8.21 -15.56 -2.61
C PRO A 90 7.25 -14.50 -3.13
N CYS A 91 5.94 -14.66 -2.86
CA CYS A 91 4.99 -13.56 -2.96
C CYS A 91 5.29 -12.48 -1.89
N LYS A 92 4.95 -11.23 -2.16
CA LYS A 92 5.17 -10.09 -1.26
C LYS A 92 3.95 -9.19 -1.22
N GLY A 93 3.50 -8.85 -0.01
CA GLY A 93 2.26 -8.10 0.12
C GLY A 93 1.87 -7.69 1.53
N GLY A 94 1.35 -6.48 1.71
CA GLY A 94 0.87 -5.98 3.00
C GLY A 94 -0.32 -6.78 3.59
N ILE A 95 -0.61 -6.57 4.88
CA ILE A 95 -1.81 -7.04 5.59
C ILE A 95 -2.59 -5.81 6.05
N ARG A 96 -3.82 -5.66 5.56
CA ARG A 96 -4.70 -4.54 5.90
C ARG A 96 -5.75 -4.94 6.92
N PHE A 97 -5.87 -4.18 8.00
CA PHE A 97 -6.95 -4.32 8.98
C PHE A 97 -7.88 -3.11 8.85
N ALA A 98 -9.03 -3.31 8.20
CA ALA A 98 -10.01 -2.25 8.01
C ALA A 98 -11.44 -2.83 7.90
N PRO A 99 -12.48 -2.07 8.27
CA PRO A 99 -13.85 -2.57 8.37
C PRO A 99 -14.54 -2.78 7.01
N ASP A 100 -14.03 -2.14 5.96
CA ASP A 100 -14.59 -2.05 4.62
C ASP A 100 -13.85 -2.91 3.58
N VAL A 101 -12.83 -3.66 4.01
CA VAL A 101 -12.08 -4.56 3.12
C VAL A 101 -12.98 -5.68 2.58
N ASP A 102 -12.73 -6.04 1.33
CA ASP A 102 -13.38 -7.16 0.65
C ASP A 102 -12.41 -7.92 -0.25
N ARG A 103 -12.89 -9.05 -0.80
CA ARG A 103 -12.12 -9.91 -1.69
C ARG A 103 -11.59 -9.18 -2.94
N GLY A 104 -12.41 -8.32 -3.55
CA GLY A 104 -12.06 -7.57 -4.76
C GLY A 104 -10.93 -6.58 -4.50
N GLU A 105 -10.98 -5.84 -3.40
CA GLU A 105 -9.89 -4.96 -2.98
C GLU A 105 -8.58 -5.73 -2.80
N VAL A 106 -8.63 -6.89 -2.11
CA VAL A 106 -7.43 -7.70 -1.85
C VAL A 106 -6.81 -8.21 -3.16
N MET A 107 -7.62 -8.65 -4.11
CA MET A 107 -7.13 -9.08 -5.43
C MET A 107 -6.52 -7.91 -6.22
N ALA A 108 -7.17 -6.74 -6.21
CA ALA A 108 -6.68 -5.53 -6.89
C ALA A 108 -5.32 -5.10 -6.36
N LEU A 109 -5.17 -5.08 -5.04
CA LEU A 109 -3.93 -4.67 -4.43
C LEU A 109 -2.83 -5.75 -4.56
N ALA A 110 -3.19 -7.03 -4.64
CA ALA A 110 -2.22 -8.10 -4.91
C ALA A 110 -1.65 -8.00 -6.32
N SER A 111 -2.46 -7.67 -7.34
CA SER A 111 -1.96 -7.45 -8.70
C SER A 111 -1.06 -6.22 -8.80
N LEU A 112 -1.46 -5.11 -8.17
CA LEU A 112 -0.60 -3.94 -8.02
C LEU A 112 0.74 -4.24 -7.32
N MET A 113 0.79 -5.20 -6.39
CA MET A 113 2.06 -5.62 -5.79
C MET A 113 2.99 -6.31 -6.79
N THR A 114 2.48 -7.17 -7.68
CA THR A 114 3.29 -7.78 -8.75
C THR A 114 3.88 -6.69 -9.64
N TYR A 115 3.03 -5.83 -10.19
CA TYR A 115 3.48 -4.81 -11.13
C TYR A 115 4.46 -3.83 -10.49
N LYS A 116 4.20 -3.44 -9.24
CA LYS A 116 5.10 -2.59 -8.47
C LYS A 116 6.45 -3.25 -8.22
N CYS A 117 6.48 -4.54 -7.86
CA CYS A 117 7.72 -5.26 -7.66
C CYS A 117 8.52 -5.38 -8.96
N SER A 118 7.86 -5.69 -10.08
CA SER A 118 8.50 -5.70 -11.39
C SER A 118 9.03 -4.32 -11.81
N LEU A 119 8.33 -3.23 -11.50
CA LEU A 119 8.77 -1.86 -11.85
C LEU A 119 10.08 -1.45 -11.17
N VAL A 120 10.34 -1.95 -9.97
CA VAL A 120 11.53 -1.60 -9.16
C VAL A 120 12.55 -2.74 -9.09
N ASP A 121 12.43 -3.73 -9.97
CA ASP A 121 13.28 -4.93 -10.02
C ASP A 121 13.37 -5.69 -8.68
N ALA A 122 12.30 -5.64 -7.88
CA ALA A 122 12.19 -6.44 -6.66
C ALA A 122 11.75 -7.87 -7.03
N PRO A 123 12.51 -8.92 -6.65
CA PRO A 123 12.26 -10.29 -7.09
C PRO A 123 11.14 -10.94 -6.28
N PHE A 124 9.91 -10.46 -6.44
CA PHE A 124 8.74 -10.97 -5.74
C PHE A 124 7.50 -11.05 -6.64
N GLY A 125 6.75 -12.14 -6.44
CA GLY A 125 5.35 -12.21 -6.81
C GLY A 125 4.51 -11.24 -5.98
N GLY A 126 3.34 -10.85 -6.46
CA GLY A 126 2.45 -9.93 -5.76
C GLY A 126 1.53 -10.68 -4.81
N GLY A 127 1.39 -10.17 -3.59
CA GLY A 127 0.39 -10.66 -2.65
C GLY A 127 -0.34 -9.52 -1.94
N LYS A 128 -1.47 -9.81 -1.31
CA LYS A 128 -2.12 -8.91 -0.34
C LYS A 128 -3.00 -9.72 0.58
N ALA A 129 -3.04 -9.35 1.86
CA ALA A 129 -4.02 -9.86 2.81
C ALA A 129 -4.87 -8.72 3.36
N ALA A 130 -6.08 -9.08 3.79
CA ALA A 130 -6.88 -8.21 4.63
C ALA A 130 -7.67 -9.00 5.67
N LEU A 131 -7.97 -8.32 6.78
CA LEU A 131 -8.88 -8.79 7.82
C LEU A 131 -9.96 -7.73 8.01
N LYS A 132 -11.23 -8.14 7.96
CA LYS A 132 -12.36 -7.24 8.14
C LYS A 132 -12.54 -6.92 9.63
N ILE A 133 -11.92 -5.83 10.07
CA ILE A 133 -11.87 -5.45 11.48
C ILE A 133 -11.67 -3.93 11.62
N ASP A 134 -12.32 -3.32 12.63
CA ASP A 134 -11.95 -1.99 13.11
C ASP A 134 -11.09 -2.14 14.36
N THR A 135 -9.78 -1.94 14.23
CA THR A 135 -8.79 -2.19 15.30
C THR A 135 -9.01 -1.33 16.55
N ARG A 136 -9.72 -0.20 16.43
CA ARG A 136 -10.01 0.72 17.55
C ARG A 136 -11.02 0.15 18.54
N LYS A 137 -11.77 -0.89 18.15
CA LYS A 137 -12.79 -1.53 18.98
C LYS A 137 -12.24 -2.59 19.93
N TYR A 138 -10.96 -2.94 19.79
CA TYR A 138 -10.38 -4.10 20.47
C TYR A 138 -9.22 -3.68 21.37
N SER A 139 -9.06 -4.41 22.47
CA SER A 139 -7.89 -4.28 23.33
C SER A 139 -6.63 -4.77 22.62
N VAL A 140 -5.45 -4.39 23.11
CA VAL A 140 -4.17 -4.89 22.58
C VAL A 140 -4.09 -6.42 22.71
N GLY A 141 -4.60 -6.98 23.81
CA GLY A 141 -4.62 -8.43 24.03
C GLY A 141 -5.56 -9.17 23.07
N GLU A 142 -6.70 -8.58 22.72
CA GLU A 142 -7.60 -9.10 21.70
C GLU A 142 -6.95 -9.05 20.31
N LEU A 143 -6.36 -7.91 19.95
CA LEU A 143 -5.65 -7.74 18.67
C LEU A 143 -4.51 -8.73 18.51
N GLU A 144 -3.77 -9.05 19.59
CA GLU A 144 -2.74 -10.09 19.56
C GLU A 144 -3.36 -11.45 19.25
N ARG A 145 -4.39 -11.88 19.98
CA ARG A 145 -5.06 -13.19 19.74
C ARG A 145 -5.60 -13.28 18.32
N ILE A 146 -6.22 -12.21 17.82
CA ILE A 146 -6.75 -12.10 16.47
C ILE A 146 -5.62 -12.24 15.44
N THR A 147 -4.53 -11.46 15.59
CA THR A 147 -3.41 -11.43 14.65
C THR A 147 -2.67 -12.77 14.60
N ARG A 148 -2.43 -13.39 15.76
CA ARG A 148 -1.77 -14.70 15.84
C ARG A 148 -2.63 -15.79 15.23
N ARG A 149 -3.95 -15.77 15.48
CA ARG A 149 -4.86 -16.74 14.85
C ARG A 149 -4.93 -16.55 13.33
N PHE A 150 -5.02 -15.29 12.87
CA PHE A 150 -4.95 -14.96 11.46
C PHE A 150 -3.67 -15.50 10.81
N ALA A 151 -2.51 -15.28 11.44
CA ALA A 151 -1.23 -15.81 10.97
C ALA A 151 -1.26 -17.35 10.85
N LEU A 152 -1.78 -18.05 11.86
CA LEU A 152 -1.87 -19.52 11.83
C LEU A 152 -2.76 -20.04 10.70
N GLU A 153 -3.87 -19.38 10.38
CA GLU A 153 -4.71 -19.77 9.23
C GLU A 153 -3.94 -19.63 7.91
N LEU A 154 -3.16 -18.56 7.75
CA LEU A 154 -2.29 -18.40 6.59
C LEU A 154 -1.18 -19.46 6.56
N CYS A 155 -0.53 -19.75 7.69
CA CYS A 155 0.56 -20.71 7.78
C CYS A 155 0.12 -22.10 7.31
N LYS A 156 -1.04 -22.57 7.80
CA LYS A 156 -1.57 -23.90 7.49
C LYS A 156 -1.91 -24.09 6.02
N LYS A 157 -2.04 -23.00 5.26
CA LYS A 157 -2.42 -23.00 3.84
C LYS A 157 -1.31 -22.50 2.92
N ASN A 158 -0.08 -22.37 3.43
CA ASN A 158 1.07 -21.86 2.67
C ASN A 158 0.87 -20.45 2.09
N PHE A 159 0.16 -19.59 2.82
CA PHE A 159 0.02 -18.16 2.51
C PHE A 159 0.93 -17.27 3.36
N ILE A 160 1.88 -17.88 4.06
CA ILE A 160 3.00 -17.24 4.74
C ILE A 160 4.18 -18.22 4.86
N GLY A 161 5.38 -17.73 4.61
CA GLY A 161 6.63 -18.48 4.75
C GLY A 161 7.76 -17.76 4.02
N PRO A 162 9.02 -17.87 4.50
CA PRO A 162 10.14 -17.07 3.99
C PRO A 162 10.42 -17.29 2.49
N SER A 163 10.11 -18.48 1.96
CA SER A 163 10.28 -18.86 0.55
C SER A 163 8.97 -18.97 -0.22
N ILE A 164 7.82 -18.67 0.40
CA ILE A 164 6.50 -18.88 -0.19
C ILE A 164 5.77 -17.55 -0.37
N ASP A 165 5.50 -16.86 0.74
CA ASP A 165 4.78 -15.59 0.76
C ASP A 165 5.19 -14.82 2.02
N VAL A 166 5.65 -13.59 1.83
CA VAL A 166 6.24 -12.75 2.88
C VAL A 166 5.37 -11.50 3.08
N PRO A 167 4.52 -11.47 4.12
CA PRO A 167 3.69 -10.30 4.38
C PRO A 167 4.45 -9.05 4.84
N ALA A 168 3.73 -7.94 5.00
CA ALA A 168 4.23 -6.65 5.46
C ALA A 168 3.11 -5.83 6.14
N PRO A 169 3.44 -4.70 6.78
CA PRO A 169 2.44 -3.73 7.22
C PRO A 169 1.63 -3.13 6.06
N ASP A 170 0.40 -2.76 6.35
CA ASP A 170 -0.51 -1.93 5.55
C ASP A 170 -1.40 -1.10 6.50
N VAL A 171 -2.45 -0.46 6.00
CA VAL A 171 -3.43 0.27 6.80
C VAL A 171 -3.95 -0.61 7.93
N GLY A 172 -3.90 -0.09 9.17
CA GLY A 172 -4.36 -0.78 10.37
C GLY A 172 -3.37 -1.79 10.97
N THR A 173 -2.17 -1.97 10.39
CA THR A 173 -1.12 -2.82 10.93
C THR A 173 0.25 -2.13 10.94
N GLY A 174 1.14 -2.53 11.84
CA GLY A 174 2.48 -1.99 11.97
C GLY A 174 3.47 -3.00 12.52
N GLU A 175 4.57 -2.51 13.09
CA GLU A 175 5.64 -3.35 13.62
C GLU A 175 5.14 -4.36 14.68
N ARG A 176 4.17 -3.96 15.51
CA ARG A 176 3.56 -4.81 16.54
C ARG A 176 2.89 -6.05 15.94
N GLU A 177 2.05 -5.88 14.93
CA GLU A 177 1.39 -7.02 14.28
C GLU A 177 2.42 -7.90 13.56
N MET A 178 3.42 -7.30 12.92
CA MET A 178 4.49 -8.07 12.25
C MET A 178 5.34 -8.88 13.24
N ALA A 179 5.59 -8.34 14.44
CA ALA A 179 6.24 -9.06 15.53
C ALA A 179 5.43 -10.30 15.95
N TRP A 180 4.13 -10.15 16.19
CA TRP A 180 3.26 -11.28 16.54
C TRP A 180 3.18 -12.33 15.43
N ILE A 181 3.15 -11.91 14.16
CA ILE A 181 3.14 -12.83 13.02
C ILE A 181 4.46 -13.61 12.94
N ALA A 182 5.60 -12.92 13.05
CA ALA A 182 6.93 -13.54 13.00
C ALA A 182 7.10 -14.57 14.13
N ASP A 183 6.74 -14.18 15.35
CA ASP A 183 6.81 -15.03 16.54
C ASP A 183 5.89 -16.25 16.42
N THR A 184 4.67 -16.06 15.92
CA THR A 184 3.73 -17.17 15.70
C THR A 184 4.25 -18.16 14.67
N TYR A 185 4.78 -17.68 13.54
CA TYR A 185 5.35 -18.56 12.52
C TYR A 185 6.56 -19.34 13.06
N ALA A 186 7.52 -18.65 13.66
CA ALA A 186 8.77 -19.24 14.14
C ALA A 186 8.59 -20.27 15.25
N ASN A 187 7.59 -20.09 16.12
CA ASN A 187 7.31 -21.02 17.22
C ASN A 187 6.27 -22.10 16.86
N THR A 188 5.75 -22.13 15.63
CA THR A 188 4.79 -23.14 15.19
C THR A 188 5.24 -23.83 13.89
N THR A 189 4.69 -23.42 12.74
CA THR A 189 4.92 -24.06 11.44
C THR A 189 6.34 -23.88 10.91
N GLY A 190 7.01 -22.81 11.33
CA GLY A 190 8.41 -22.52 11.00
C GLY A 190 9.40 -23.01 12.04
N TYR A 191 8.98 -23.82 13.04
CA TYR A 191 9.89 -24.33 14.05
C TYR A 191 10.98 -25.19 13.40
N GLY A 192 12.25 -24.82 13.60
CA GLY A 192 13.40 -25.46 12.98
C GLY A 192 13.79 -24.92 11.60
N ASP A 193 13.02 -24.00 11.02
CA ASP A 193 13.44 -23.27 9.81
C ASP A 193 14.46 -22.19 10.18
N LEU A 194 15.66 -22.28 9.61
CA LEU A 194 16.73 -21.29 9.79
C LEU A 194 16.28 -19.86 9.38
N ASN A 195 15.38 -19.76 8.40
CA ASN A 195 14.89 -18.51 7.85
C ASN A 195 13.53 -18.10 8.42
N ALA A 196 13.08 -18.69 9.54
CA ALA A 196 11.72 -18.48 10.05
C ALA A 196 11.34 -16.99 10.22
N LEU A 197 12.26 -16.15 10.71
CA LEU A 197 12.02 -14.71 10.86
C LEU A 197 11.90 -13.96 9.51
N GLY A 198 12.31 -14.58 8.41
CA GLY A 198 12.12 -14.08 7.04
C GLY A 198 10.68 -14.22 6.54
N CYS A 199 9.78 -14.88 7.28
CA CYS A 199 8.38 -15.05 6.88
C CYS A 199 7.59 -13.74 6.77
N VAL A 200 8.05 -12.64 7.39
CA VAL A 200 7.37 -11.34 7.37
C VAL A 200 8.37 -10.18 7.45
N THR A 201 8.04 -9.05 6.82
CA THR A 201 8.86 -7.82 6.84
C THR A 201 8.17 -6.69 7.59
N GLY A 202 8.87 -5.60 7.89
CA GLY A 202 8.31 -4.50 8.71
C GLY A 202 8.20 -4.86 10.19
N LYS A 203 9.06 -5.78 10.65
CA LYS A 203 9.24 -6.12 12.06
C LYS A 203 9.96 -4.99 12.79
N PRO A 204 9.86 -4.90 14.13
CA PRO A 204 10.72 -4.05 14.93
C PRO A 204 12.20 -4.37 14.68
N ILE A 205 13.08 -3.37 14.75
CA ILE A 205 14.54 -3.56 14.56
C ILE A 205 15.08 -4.66 15.49
N ALA A 206 14.68 -4.63 16.77
CA ALA A 206 15.08 -5.63 17.77
C ALA A 206 14.64 -7.07 17.45
N GLN A 207 13.75 -7.27 16.47
CA GLN A 207 13.25 -8.57 16.03
C GLN A 207 13.63 -8.90 14.58
N GLY A 208 14.77 -8.39 14.10
CA GLY A 208 15.24 -8.60 12.73
C GLY A 208 14.51 -7.73 11.70
N GLY A 209 13.98 -6.58 12.15
CA GLY A 209 13.58 -5.48 11.28
C GLY A 209 14.79 -4.80 10.65
N VAL A 210 14.55 -4.06 9.57
CA VAL A 210 15.59 -3.30 8.86
C VAL A 210 15.41 -1.82 9.21
N GLU A 211 16.51 -1.16 9.56
CA GLU A 211 16.52 0.29 9.79
C GLU A 211 16.02 1.04 8.54
N GLY A 212 15.32 2.15 8.74
CA GLY A 212 14.77 2.91 7.63
C GLY A 212 13.44 2.39 7.08
N ARG A 213 12.96 1.21 7.52
CA ARG A 213 11.77 0.58 6.93
C ARG A 213 10.50 1.38 7.16
N THR A 214 10.37 2.05 8.30
CA THR A 214 9.16 2.79 8.66
C THR A 214 9.02 4.02 7.75
N GLU A 215 10.10 4.77 7.53
CA GLU A 215 10.15 5.93 6.66
C GLU A 215 10.31 5.61 5.17
N ALA A 216 10.71 4.38 4.81
CA ALA A 216 11.11 3.99 3.45
C ALA A 216 10.08 4.37 2.38
N THR A 217 8.78 4.16 2.64
CA THR A 217 7.74 4.45 1.65
C THR A 217 7.63 5.96 1.39
N GLY A 218 7.64 6.79 2.44
CA GLY A 218 7.63 8.25 2.26
C GLY A 218 8.90 8.76 1.59
N LYS A 219 10.05 8.16 1.90
CA LYS A 219 11.33 8.46 1.25
C LYS A 219 11.33 8.11 -0.24
N GLY A 220 10.74 6.96 -0.58
CA GLY A 220 10.56 6.54 -1.97
C GLY A 220 9.64 7.48 -2.76
N VAL A 221 8.55 7.96 -2.13
CA VAL A 221 7.67 8.98 -2.73
C VAL A 221 8.43 10.27 -3.01
N TYR A 222 9.21 10.75 -2.03
CA TYR A 222 10.09 11.89 -2.23
C TYR A 222 11.04 11.70 -3.42
N PHE A 223 11.72 10.55 -3.52
CA PHE A 223 12.61 10.29 -4.65
C PHE A 223 11.89 10.23 -6.00
N GLY A 224 10.70 9.63 -6.05
CA GLY A 224 9.88 9.59 -7.27
C GLY A 224 9.47 10.99 -7.73
N ILE A 225 8.97 11.81 -6.82
CA ILE A 225 8.60 13.20 -7.10
C ILE A 225 9.84 13.99 -7.54
N ARG A 226 10.94 13.89 -6.78
CA ARG A 226 12.20 14.58 -7.08
C ARG A 226 12.69 14.25 -8.49
N ALA A 227 12.80 12.97 -8.84
CA ALA A 227 13.24 12.55 -10.16
C ALA A 227 12.33 13.08 -11.28
N PHE A 228 11.02 13.17 -11.03
CA PHE A 228 10.07 13.72 -11.99
C PHE A 228 10.25 15.24 -12.19
N VAL A 229 10.31 16.01 -11.10
CA VAL A 229 10.39 17.48 -11.15
C VAL A 229 11.80 18.02 -11.42
N GLU A 230 12.83 17.19 -11.38
CA GLU A 230 14.17 17.54 -11.86
C GLU A 230 14.21 17.64 -13.41
N SER A 231 13.28 16.98 -14.10
CA SER A 231 13.18 17.05 -15.56
C SER A 231 12.41 18.29 -16.02
N GLU A 232 13.07 19.17 -16.78
CA GLU A 232 12.45 20.34 -17.40
C GLU A 232 11.29 19.96 -18.33
N LYS A 233 11.46 18.87 -19.10
CA LYS A 233 10.42 18.34 -19.99
C LYS A 233 9.14 18.00 -19.22
N ASN A 234 9.28 17.28 -18.10
CA ASN A 234 8.16 16.86 -17.28
C ASN A 234 7.49 18.06 -16.62
N CYS A 235 8.28 18.98 -16.04
CA CYS A 235 7.75 20.21 -15.43
C CYS A 235 6.95 21.02 -16.43
N ARG A 236 7.48 21.24 -17.64
CA ARG A 236 6.78 21.97 -18.70
C ARG A 236 5.49 21.28 -19.12
N ALA A 237 5.48 19.96 -19.22
CA ALA A 237 4.28 19.19 -19.56
C ALA A 237 3.17 19.32 -18.50
N CYS A 238 3.55 19.51 -17.23
CA CYS A 238 2.62 19.74 -16.12
C CYS A 238 2.32 21.23 -15.85
N GLY A 239 2.83 22.16 -16.67
CA GLY A 239 2.63 23.60 -16.44
C GLY A 239 3.42 24.18 -15.27
N LEU A 240 4.42 23.46 -14.74
CA LEU A 240 5.26 23.94 -13.65
C LEU A 240 6.30 24.93 -14.18
N SER A 241 6.45 26.05 -13.48
CA SER A 241 7.31 27.17 -13.88
C SER A 241 8.81 26.94 -13.67
N SER A 242 9.19 25.92 -12.90
CA SER A 242 10.58 25.65 -12.51
C SER A 242 10.81 24.17 -12.20
N THR A 243 12.06 23.72 -12.35
CA THR A 243 12.53 22.40 -11.92
C THR A 243 12.88 22.38 -10.43
N GLY A 244 12.94 21.17 -9.86
CA GLY A 244 13.32 20.94 -8.47
C GLY A 244 12.17 21.13 -7.47
N ILE A 245 12.38 20.65 -6.24
CA ILE A 245 11.35 20.59 -5.18
C ILE A 245 11.16 21.93 -4.46
N LYS A 246 12.24 22.71 -4.32
CA LYS A 246 12.26 23.90 -3.49
C LYS A 246 11.20 24.92 -3.92
N GLY A 247 10.37 25.36 -2.99
CA GLY A 247 9.32 26.34 -3.19
C GLY A 247 8.02 25.79 -3.75
N LYS A 248 7.97 24.53 -4.22
CA LYS A 248 6.74 23.91 -4.72
C LYS A 248 5.73 23.74 -3.61
N SER A 249 4.46 24.02 -3.87
CA SER A 249 3.37 23.83 -2.93
C SER A 249 2.83 22.40 -2.99
N CYS A 250 2.60 21.80 -1.83
CA CYS A 250 2.11 20.43 -1.71
C CYS A 250 0.88 20.36 -0.81
N ILE A 251 -0.11 19.59 -1.24
CA ILE A 251 -1.23 19.16 -0.41
C ILE A 251 -1.12 17.65 -0.22
N VAL A 252 -1.23 17.18 1.03
CA VAL A 252 -1.07 15.77 1.39
C VAL A 252 -2.36 15.24 2.00
N GLN A 253 -2.97 14.26 1.37
CA GLN A 253 -4.10 13.53 1.92
C GLN A 253 -3.62 12.27 2.64
N GLY A 254 -3.99 12.17 3.92
CA GLY A 254 -3.55 11.15 4.86
C GLY A 254 -2.27 11.57 5.55
N PHE A 255 -2.30 11.69 6.88
CA PHE A 255 -1.12 11.89 7.72
C PHE A 255 -0.73 10.59 8.44
N GLY A 256 -0.94 9.44 7.78
CA GLY A 256 -0.44 8.14 8.22
C GLY A 256 1.08 8.00 8.02
N ASN A 257 1.60 6.77 8.03
CA ASN A 257 3.02 6.50 7.84
C ASN A 257 3.56 7.11 6.53
N VAL A 258 2.89 6.85 5.41
CA VAL A 258 3.33 7.37 4.09
C VAL A 258 3.27 8.90 4.05
N GLY A 259 2.13 9.50 4.37
CA GLY A 259 1.97 10.95 4.29
C GLY A 259 2.84 11.74 5.26
N THR A 260 3.06 11.23 6.48
CA THR A 260 3.95 11.86 7.47
C THR A 260 5.38 11.91 6.93
N TYR A 261 5.95 10.77 6.52
CA TYR A 261 7.35 10.74 6.05
C TYR A 261 7.53 11.41 4.69
N SER A 262 6.56 11.32 3.77
CA SER A 262 6.58 12.13 2.54
C SER A 262 6.62 13.63 2.86
N SER A 263 5.80 14.09 3.82
CA SER A 263 5.78 15.49 4.23
C SER A 263 7.10 15.92 4.85
N ILE A 264 7.74 15.08 5.69
CA ILE A 264 9.06 15.36 6.27
C ILE A 264 10.09 15.58 5.15
N PHE A 265 10.27 14.60 4.26
CA PHE A 265 11.32 14.68 3.24
C PHE A 265 11.08 15.79 2.20
N LEU A 266 9.82 16.04 1.83
CA LEU A 266 9.46 17.17 0.95
C LEU A 266 9.73 18.51 1.64
N HIS A 267 9.34 18.64 2.92
CA HIS A 267 9.59 19.84 3.72
C HIS A 267 11.09 20.12 3.88
N GLU A 268 11.89 19.11 4.22
CA GLU A 268 13.36 19.20 4.31
C GLU A 268 14.01 19.60 2.97
N ALA A 269 13.47 19.15 1.85
CA ALA A 269 13.91 19.54 0.51
C ALA A 269 13.41 20.95 0.08
N GLY A 270 12.67 21.64 0.95
CA GLY A 270 12.22 23.02 0.75
C GLY A 270 10.86 23.16 0.06
N ALA A 271 10.07 22.10 -0.07
CA ALA A 271 8.67 22.22 -0.48
C ALA A 271 7.84 22.90 0.61
N LYS A 272 6.78 23.59 0.21
CA LYS A 272 5.79 24.17 1.11
C LYS A 272 4.62 23.22 1.25
N ILE A 273 4.53 22.50 2.37
CA ILE A 273 3.34 21.70 2.66
C ILE A 273 2.22 22.66 3.06
N ILE A 274 1.34 23.02 2.12
CA ILE A 274 0.31 24.02 2.34
C ILE A 274 -1.00 23.42 2.87
N GLY A 275 -1.20 22.10 2.71
CA GLY A 275 -2.41 21.42 3.15
C GLY A 275 -2.16 19.99 3.64
N ILE A 276 -2.83 19.60 4.73
CA ILE A 276 -2.93 18.21 5.21
C ILE A 276 -4.41 17.85 5.35
N ILE A 277 -4.83 16.73 4.76
CA ILE A 277 -6.21 16.21 4.85
C ILE A 277 -6.19 14.90 5.65
N GLU A 278 -6.98 14.80 6.72
CA GLU A 278 -7.19 13.58 7.51
C GLU A 278 -8.68 13.18 7.49
N ILE A 279 -9.03 12.05 8.12
CA ILE A 279 -10.42 11.57 8.15
C ILE A 279 -11.38 12.53 8.87
N ASP A 280 -10.87 13.35 9.80
CA ASP A 280 -11.67 14.18 10.70
C ASP A 280 -11.35 15.68 10.67
N CYS A 281 -10.37 16.11 9.85
CA CYS A 281 -10.02 17.52 9.64
C CYS A 281 -9.25 17.77 8.34
N GLY A 282 -9.29 19.01 7.86
CA GLY A 282 -8.35 19.57 6.88
C GLY A 282 -7.59 20.72 7.53
N LEU A 283 -6.27 20.76 7.35
CA LEU A 283 -5.41 21.85 7.81
C LEU A 283 -4.84 22.56 6.60
N TYR A 284 -4.96 23.88 6.55
CA TYR A 284 -4.44 24.68 5.45
C TYR A 284 -3.57 25.83 5.98
N LYS A 285 -2.48 26.14 5.27
CA LYS A 285 -1.66 27.33 5.49
C LYS A 285 -0.88 27.65 4.23
N LYS A 286 -1.25 28.73 3.55
CA LYS A 286 -0.67 29.16 2.27
C LYS A 286 0.86 29.29 2.27
N ASP A 287 1.42 29.74 3.39
CA ASP A 287 2.88 29.92 3.53
C ASP A 287 3.63 28.65 3.94
N GLY A 288 2.91 27.55 4.19
CA GLY A 288 3.46 26.27 4.62
C GLY A 288 3.21 25.96 6.11
N ILE A 289 2.85 24.72 6.36
CA ILE A 289 2.69 24.09 7.66
C ILE A 289 4.07 23.62 8.14
N ASP A 290 4.39 23.91 9.40
CA ASP A 290 5.60 23.39 10.06
C ASP A 290 5.38 21.90 10.40
N ILE A 291 6.00 21.02 9.61
CA ILE A 291 5.82 19.57 9.72
C ILE A 291 6.40 19.02 11.04
N PRO A 292 7.63 19.38 11.47
CA PRO A 292 8.12 19.02 12.79
C PRO A 292 7.17 19.41 13.94
N ALA A 293 6.62 20.63 13.92
CA ALA A 293 5.68 21.09 14.94
C ALA A 293 4.35 20.32 14.91
N LEU A 294 3.84 20.02 13.71
CA LEU A 294 2.61 19.23 13.53
C LEU A 294 2.76 17.80 14.05
N ILE A 295 3.90 17.15 13.78
CA ILE A 295 4.21 15.81 14.29
C ILE A 295 4.22 15.79 15.81
N LYS A 296 4.91 16.77 16.43
CA LYS A 296 4.93 16.90 17.89
C LYS A 296 3.53 17.10 18.46
N TYR A 297 2.73 18.00 17.87
CA TYR A 297 1.35 18.22 18.28
C TYR A 297 0.52 16.92 18.24
N ARG A 298 0.65 16.14 17.16
CA ARG A 298 -0.04 14.86 17.04
C ARG A 298 0.41 13.85 18.09
N GLN A 299 1.71 13.78 18.39
CA GLN A 299 2.22 12.89 19.45
C GLN A 299 1.64 13.24 20.81
N ASP A 300 1.50 14.54 21.11
CA ASP A 300 0.98 15.03 22.38
C ASP A 300 -0.56 14.92 22.50
N LYS A 301 -1.30 15.09 21.39
CA LYS A 301 -2.77 15.17 21.37
C LYS A 301 -3.48 13.95 20.81
N GLY A 302 -2.76 13.07 20.12
CA GLY A 302 -3.34 11.92 19.41
C GLY A 302 -4.08 12.27 18.12
N THR A 303 -4.15 13.54 17.74
CA THR A 303 -4.81 14.04 16.51
C THR A 303 -4.06 15.27 15.99
N ILE A 304 -4.22 15.58 14.69
CA ILE A 304 -3.76 16.85 14.11
C ILE A 304 -4.84 17.95 14.16
N LYS A 305 -6.09 17.60 14.46
CA LYS A 305 -7.20 18.54 14.52
C LYS A 305 -6.95 19.63 15.56
N GLY A 306 -7.24 20.89 15.18
CA GLY A 306 -7.03 22.05 16.04
C GLY A 306 -5.55 22.45 16.21
N PHE A 307 -4.65 21.98 15.34
CA PHE A 307 -3.26 22.41 15.35
C PHE A 307 -3.16 23.94 15.17
N PRO A 308 -2.62 24.71 16.15
CA PRO A 308 -2.62 26.18 16.11
C PRO A 308 -1.80 26.79 14.97
N GLY A 309 -0.88 26.01 14.37
CA GLY A 309 0.00 26.47 13.31
C GLY A 309 -0.61 26.44 11.91
N ALA A 310 -1.89 26.07 11.76
CA ALA A 310 -2.64 26.05 10.51
C ALA A 310 -4.12 26.41 10.78
N GLN A 311 -4.85 26.83 9.75
CA GLN A 311 -6.29 27.05 9.85
C GLN A 311 -7.04 25.75 9.51
N ASP A 312 -8.15 25.51 10.22
CA ASP A 312 -9.10 24.48 9.83
C ASP A 312 -9.68 24.83 8.45
N PHE A 313 -9.79 23.82 7.59
CA PHE A 313 -10.27 23.96 6.22
C PHE A 313 -11.14 22.75 5.86
N ASP A 314 -12.13 22.92 4.99
CA ASP A 314 -12.95 21.79 4.54
C ASP A 314 -12.11 20.77 3.76
N ARG A 315 -12.28 19.50 4.06
CA ARG A 315 -11.43 18.43 3.51
C ARG A 315 -11.64 18.22 2.02
N VAL A 316 -12.88 18.39 1.55
CA VAL A 316 -13.23 18.18 0.15
C VAL A 316 -12.75 19.39 -0.64
N GLU A 317 -13.00 20.60 -0.15
CA GLU A 317 -12.50 21.82 -0.80
C GLU A 317 -10.98 21.84 -0.86
N LEU A 318 -10.28 21.46 0.22
CA LEU A 318 -8.82 21.42 0.27
C LEU A 318 -8.20 20.49 -0.78
N MET A 319 -8.92 19.46 -1.23
CA MET A 319 -8.43 18.56 -2.28
C MET A 319 -8.35 19.24 -3.65
N TYR A 320 -9.15 20.28 -3.88
CA TYR A 320 -9.21 21.04 -5.12
C TYR A 320 -8.47 22.38 -5.05
N GLU A 321 -7.90 22.71 -3.89
CA GLU A 321 -7.07 23.92 -3.74
C GLU A 321 -5.81 23.85 -4.62
N GLU A 322 -5.43 25.02 -5.15
CA GLU A 322 -4.32 25.13 -6.08
C GLU A 322 -2.99 24.75 -5.40
N CYS A 323 -2.32 23.73 -5.95
CA CYS A 323 -0.99 23.31 -5.53
C CYS A 323 -0.19 22.73 -6.70
N ASP A 324 1.14 22.70 -6.56
CA ASP A 324 2.01 22.06 -7.55
C ASP A 324 1.93 20.53 -7.47
N ILE A 325 1.74 19.99 -6.26
CA ILE A 325 1.76 18.54 -5.99
C ILE A 325 0.63 18.16 -5.02
N LEU A 326 -0.33 17.36 -5.50
CA LEU A 326 -1.32 16.68 -4.66
C LEU A 326 -0.86 15.23 -4.40
N LEU A 327 -0.66 14.88 -3.13
CA LEU A 327 -0.19 13.57 -2.68
C LEU A 327 -1.29 12.81 -1.97
N LEU A 328 -1.80 11.74 -2.59
CA LEU A 328 -2.84 10.87 -2.03
C LEU A 328 -2.20 9.68 -1.30
N ALA A 329 -2.14 9.76 0.02
CA ALA A 329 -1.51 8.79 0.92
C ALA A 329 -2.48 8.20 1.96
N ALA A 330 -3.78 8.12 1.61
CA ALA A 330 -4.82 7.50 2.42
C ALA A 330 -5.31 6.17 1.81
N LEU A 331 -6.54 6.15 1.28
CA LEU A 331 -7.18 4.97 0.69
C LEU A 331 -7.22 5.07 -0.84
N GLN A 332 -7.57 3.98 -1.50
CA GLN A 332 -7.85 3.96 -2.94
C GLN A 332 -9.17 4.68 -3.28
N ARG A 333 -9.34 5.07 -4.56
CA ARG A 333 -10.59 5.64 -5.11
C ARG A 333 -11.05 6.89 -4.33
N VAL A 334 -10.10 7.80 -4.17
CA VAL A 334 -10.26 9.15 -3.63
C VAL A 334 -10.33 10.13 -4.79
#